data_AF-A0A6G9CK42-F1
#
_entry.id   AF-A0A6G9CK42-F1
#
_cell.length_a   1.000
_cell.length_b   1.000
_cell.length_c   1.000
_cell.angle_alpha   90.00
_cell.angle_beta   90.00
_cell.angle_gamma   90.00
#
_symmetry.space_group_name_H-M   'P 1'
#
loop_
_entity.id
_entity.type
_entity.pdbx_description
1 polymer ?
#
loop_
_entity_poly.entity_id
_entity_poly.type
_entity_poly.pdbx_seq_one_letter_code
_entity_poly.pdbx_strand_id
1 'polypeptide(L)'
;MPVETRPELVVFGESLGSYGGQAAFAGAQDMMTRVDGALWVGTPNFTAQWQEITDSRDSGSPEILPVIDGGQAIRFAGDPEDLELKSDWDDDRIVYWQHASDPITWWSFDLLLNKPDWLKEPLGRDVDPGMTWVPLVTFWQVTLDMVFSADVPSGHGHNYGEDAADMWAKILHPEAWTSADTDKLRALLTTNLEPTK
;
A
#
# COMPACT_ATOMS: atom_id res chain seq x y z
N MET A 1 23.24 19.68 -1.77
CA MET A 1 24.40 19.19 -2.53
C MET A 1 24.13 19.42 -4.01
N PRO A 2 25.13 19.46 -4.89
CA PRO A 2 24.88 19.45 -6.34
C PRO A 2 23.99 18.26 -6.73
N VAL A 3 23.07 18.46 -7.69
CA VAL A 3 22.11 17.44 -8.14
C VAL A 3 22.84 16.17 -8.60
N GLU A 4 23.90 16.35 -9.39
CA GLU A 4 24.76 15.30 -9.95
C GLU A 4 25.45 14.40 -8.92
N THR A 5 25.52 14.81 -7.64
CA THR A 5 26.25 14.08 -6.60
C THR A 5 25.38 13.76 -5.39
N ARG A 6 24.07 13.99 -5.47
CA ARG A 6 23.17 13.65 -4.38
C ARG A 6 22.95 12.13 -4.38
N PRO A 7 23.07 11.45 -3.22
CA PRO A 7 22.65 10.05 -3.15
C PRO A 7 21.14 9.98 -3.35
N GLU A 8 20.68 8.88 -3.94
CA GLU A 8 19.27 8.53 -3.97
C GLU A 8 18.76 8.32 -2.54
N LEU A 9 17.60 8.88 -2.25
CA LEU A 9 16.90 8.74 -0.98
C LEU A 9 15.58 8.02 -1.23
N VAL A 10 15.51 6.78 -0.77
CA VAL A 10 14.26 6.00 -0.75
C VAL A 10 13.76 5.80 0.67
N VAL A 11 12.44 5.76 0.83
CA VAL A 11 11.78 5.69 2.14
C VAL A 11 10.87 4.48 2.23
N PHE A 12 10.83 3.88 3.42
CA PHE A 12 9.96 2.75 3.74
C PHE A 12 9.22 3.01 5.04
N GLY A 13 7.95 2.62 5.08
CA GLY A 13 7.20 2.54 6.31
C GLY A 13 6.08 1.54 6.21
N GLU A 14 5.92 0.72 7.25
CA GLU A 14 4.83 -0.24 7.39
C GLU A 14 3.97 0.14 8.60
N SER A 15 2.64 0.04 8.48
CA SER A 15 1.72 0.26 9.60
C SER A 15 1.88 1.65 10.23
N LEU A 16 2.06 1.73 11.55
CA LEU A 16 2.42 2.96 12.27
C LEU A 16 3.73 3.61 11.78
N GLY A 17 4.65 2.83 11.22
CA GLY A 17 5.85 3.34 10.56
C GLY A 17 5.51 4.10 9.27
N SER A 18 4.51 3.65 8.52
CA SER A 18 3.98 4.40 7.37
C SER A 18 3.34 5.71 7.81
N TYR A 19 2.47 5.66 8.83
CA TYR A 19 1.86 6.85 9.42
C TYR A 19 2.90 7.88 9.89
N GLY A 20 3.87 7.44 10.70
CA GLY A 20 4.91 8.32 11.23
C GLY A 20 5.89 8.80 10.16
N GLY A 21 6.21 7.96 9.18
CA GLY A 21 7.10 8.28 8.07
C GLY A 21 6.53 9.37 7.17
N GLN A 22 5.23 9.30 6.87
CA GLN A 22 4.56 10.30 6.03
C GLN A 22 4.48 11.68 6.70
N ALA A 23 4.47 11.75 8.04
CA ALA A 23 4.51 13.01 8.78
C ALA A 23 5.80 13.84 8.55
N ALA A 24 6.84 13.27 7.93
CA ALA A 24 8.02 13.99 7.50
C ALA A 24 7.77 14.92 6.29
N PHE A 25 6.62 14.79 5.63
CA PHE A 25 6.26 15.50 4.40
C PHE A 25 5.01 16.36 4.61
N ALA A 26 5.00 17.53 3.95
CA ALA A 26 3.83 18.42 3.99
C ALA A 26 2.63 17.90 3.17
N GLY A 27 2.85 16.94 2.27
CA GLY A 27 1.84 16.34 1.40
C GLY A 27 2.49 15.54 0.27
N ALA A 28 1.67 14.99 -0.64
CA ALA A 28 2.13 14.18 -1.76
C ALA A 28 3.20 14.89 -2.63
N GLN A 29 2.97 16.17 -2.95
CA GLN A 29 3.92 16.95 -3.75
C GLN A 29 5.27 17.15 -3.04
N ASP A 30 5.26 17.44 -1.74
CA ASP A 30 6.50 17.59 -0.96
C ASP A 30 7.28 16.27 -0.93
N MET A 31 6.57 15.15 -0.76
CA MET A 31 7.15 13.81 -0.81
C MET A 31 7.84 13.55 -2.16
N MET A 32 7.13 13.72 -3.28
CA MET A 32 7.68 13.52 -4.64
C MET A 32 8.92 14.38 -4.94
N THR A 33 9.05 15.56 -4.31
CA THR A 33 10.22 16.43 -4.55
C THR A 33 11.44 16.10 -3.68
N ARG A 34 11.26 15.27 -2.64
CA ARG A 34 12.25 15.05 -1.58
C ARG A 34 12.82 13.65 -1.52
N VAL A 35 12.15 12.67 -2.12
CA VAL A 35 12.60 11.28 -2.20
C VAL A 35 12.63 10.84 -3.64
N ASP A 36 13.58 9.97 -3.96
CA ASP A 36 13.69 9.33 -5.28
C ASP A 36 12.86 8.03 -5.34
N GLY A 37 12.22 7.64 -4.22
CA GLY A 37 11.21 6.59 -4.19
C GLY A 37 10.66 6.32 -2.79
N ALA A 38 9.48 5.71 -2.70
CA ALA A 38 8.90 5.32 -1.41
C ALA A 38 8.00 4.09 -1.50
N LEU A 39 8.00 3.30 -0.42
CA LEU A 39 7.09 2.18 -0.20
C LEU A 39 6.36 2.35 1.13
N TRP A 40 5.05 2.55 1.06
CA TRP A 40 4.14 2.69 2.20
C TRP A 40 3.23 1.48 2.30
N VAL A 41 3.38 0.70 3.36
CA VAL A 41 2.75 -0.62 3.49
C VAL A 41 1.68 -0.60 4.57
N GLY A 42 0.47 -1.08 4.25
CA GLY A 42 -0.64 -1.19 5.21
C GLY A 42 -0.91 0.11 5.96
N THR A 43 -0.98 1.22 5.21
CA THR A 43 -1.07 2.56 5.79
C THR A 43 -2.43 2.74 6.47
N PRO A 44 -2.47 3.05 7.78
CA PRO A 44 -3.75 3.27 8.46
C PRO A 44 -4.49 4.47 7.84
N ASN A 45 -5.81 4.34 7.63
CA ASN A 45 -6.60 5.40 6.99
C ASN A 45 -6.63 6.73 7.74
N PHE A 46 -6.20 6.81 8.99
CA PHE A 46 -6.07 8.09 9.71
C PHE A 46 -4.80 8.87 9.34
N THR A 47 -3.99 8.33 8.42
CA THR A 47 -2.82 9.03 7.85
C THR A 47 -3.31 10.09 6.88
N ALA A 48 -3.08 11.36 7.21
CA ALA A 48 -3.64 12.50 6.45
C ALA A 48 -3.27 12.46 4.96
N GLN A 49 -2.01 12.17 4.63
CA GLN A 49 -1.55 12.08 3.24
C GLN A 49 -2.23 10.94 2.49
N TRP A 50 -2.42 9.77 3.12
CA TRP A 50 -3.18 8.67 2.52
C TRP A 50 -4.63 9.08 2.23
N GLN A 51 -5.29 9.76 3.17
CA GLN A 51 -6.66 10.25 2.97
C GLN A 51 -6.74 11.24 1.81
N GLU A 52 -5.90 12.27 1.82
CA GLU A 52 -5.87 13.30 0.78
C GLU A 52 -5.62 12.71 -0.60
N ILE A 53 -4.68 11.76 -0.69
CA ILE A 53 -4.36 11.07 -1.95
C ILE A 53 -5.56 10.23 -2.40
N THR A 54 -6.10 9.36 -1.53
CA THR A 54 -7.25 8.49 -1.86
C THR A 54 -8.52 9.26 -2.20
N ASP A 55 -8.76 10.40 -1.55
CA ASP A 55 -9.89 11.28 -1.83
C ASP A 55 -9.74 12.04 -3.16
N SER A 56 -8.49 12.23 -3.62
CA SER A 56 -8.16 12.85 -4.91
C SER A 56 -8.13 11.87 -6.09
N ARG A 57 -8.49 10.59 -5.88
CA ARG A 57 -8.39 9.54 -6.89
C ARG A 57 -9.21 9.82 -8.16
N ASP A 58 -8.68 9.37 -9.28
CA ASP A 58 -9.30 9.44 -10.59
C ASP A 58 -10.69 8.81 -10.57
N SER A 59 -11.64 9.47 -11.22
CA SER A 59 -13.04 9.03 -11.26
C SER A 59 -13.16 7.59 -11.76
N GLY A 60 -13.76 6.73 -10.95
CA GLY A 60 -14.00 5.32 -11.26
C GLY A 60 -12.90 4.37 -10.81
N SER A 61 -11.80 4.87 -10.24
CA SER A 61 -10.86 4.03 -9.50
C SER A 61 -11.42 3.70 -8.11
N PRO A 62 -11.31 2.44 -7.65
CA PRO A 62 -11.84 2.04 -6.35
C PRO A 62 -10.94 2.52 -5.20
N GLU A 63 -11.50 2.70 -4.01
CA GLU A 63 -10.80 3.08 -2.78
C GLU A 63 -9.71 2.06 -2.40
N ILE A 64 -9.93 0.78 -2.72
CA ILE A 64 -8.95 -0.29 -2.46
C ILE A 64 -7.73 -0.23 -3.40
N LEU A 65 -7.90 0.32 -4.61
CA LEU A 65 -6.83 0.52 -5.61
C LEU A 65 -6.98 1.89 -6.28
N PRO A 66 -6.73 2.99 -5.56
CA PRO A 66 -6.83 4.33 -6.11
C PRO A 66 -5.85 4.54 -7.26
N VAL A 67 -6.29 5.21 -8.31
CA VAL A 67 -5.41 5.71 -9.39
C VAL A 67 -5.38 7.21 -9.27
N ILE A 68 -4.18 7.81 -9.21
CA ILE A 68 -4.02 9.26 -9.01
C ILE A 68 -3.28 9.85 -10.21
N ASP A 69 -3.91 10.76 -10.94
CA ASP A 69 -3.30 11.38 -12.14
C ASP A 69 -2.82 10.33 -13.15
N GLY A 70 -3.63 9.28 -13.35
CA GLY A 70 -3.30 8.12 -14.17
C GLY A 70 -2.21 7.21 -13.61
N GLY A 71 -1.70 7.47 -12.40
CA GLY A 71 -0.62 6.72 -11.75
C GLY A 71 0.77 7.08 -12.25
N GLN A 72 1.01 8.33 -12.61
CA GLN A 72 2.30 8.77 -13.15
C GLN A 72 3.43 8.79 -12.11
N ALA A 73 3.12 9.14 -10.85
CA ALA A 73 4.11 9.18 -9.78
C ALA A 73 3.76 8.24 -8.62
N ILE A 74 2.50 8.30 -8.16
CA ILE A 74 1.98 7.49 -7.05
C ILE A 74 1.12 6.36 -7.61
N ARG A 75 1.42 5.12 -7.23
CA ARG A 75 0.61 3.95 -7.56
C ARG A 75 0.20 3.19 -6.30
N PHE A 76 -1.03 2.67 -6.31
CA PHE A 76 -1.53 1.77 -5.28
C PHE A 76 -1.50 0.34 -5.81
N ALA A 77 -1.25 -0.61 -4.92
CA ALA A 77 -1.22 -2.01 -5.26
C ALA A 77 -1.74 -2.87 -4.10
N GLY A 78 -2.48 -3.92 -4.42
CA GLY A 78 -2.66 -5.09 -3.56
C GLY A 78 -1.66 -6.18 -3.96
N ASP A 79 -1.44 -6.33 -5.26
CA ASP A 79 -0.50 -7.25 -5.88
C ASP A 79 0.51 -6.50 -6.78
N PRO A 80 1.71 -7.06 -7.04
CA PRO A 80 2.69 -6.43 -7.92
C PRO A 80 2.14 -6.05 -9.31
N GLU A 81 1.21 -6.83 -9.86
CA GLU A 81 0.60 -6.60 -11.17
C GLU A 81 -0.24 -5.32 -11.21
N ASP A 82 -0.77 -4.85 -10.08
CA ASP A 82 -1.56 -3.62 -10.01
C ASP A 82 -0.72 -2.37 -10.35
N LEU A 83 0.61 -2.47 -10.20
CA LEU A 83 1.54 -1.42 -10.58
C LEU A 83 1.71 -1.29 -12.10
N GLU A 84 1.20 -2.22 -12.92
CA GLU A 84 1.29 -2.18 -14.38
C GLU A 84 0.14 -1.36 -15.00
N LEU A 85 0.23 -0.04 -14.88
CA LEU A 85 -0.73 0.89 -15.49
C LEU A 85 -0.31 1.28 -16.91
N LYS A 86 -1.28 1.79 -17.69
CA LYS A 86 -1.06 2.23 -19.08
C LYS A 86 -0.21 3.49 -19.20
N SER A 87 -0.17 4.30 -18.15
CA SER A 87 0.66 5.50 -18.06
C SER A 87 2.11 5.11 -17.87
N ASP A 88 3.00 5.96 -18.37
CA ASP A 88 4.40 5.90 -17.98
C ASP A 88 4.51 6.18 -16.47
N TRP A 89 5.50 5.56 -15.83
CA TRP A 89 5.82 5.81 -14.43
C TRP A 89 7.09 6.64 -14.37
N ASP A 90 6.99 7.79 -13.70
CA ASP A 90 8.11 8.69 -13.45
C ASP A 90 9.28 7.97 -12.73
N ASP A 91 10.44 8.62 -12.71
CA ASP A 91 11.63 8.08 -12.04
C ASP A 91 11.47 8.10 -10.51
N ASP A 92 10.75 9.09 -9.95
CA ASP A 92 10.51 9.25 -8.51
C ASP A 92 9.25 8.45 -8.08
N ARG A 93 9.42 7.13 -7.89
CA ARG A 93 8.29 6.18 -7.76
C ARG A 93 7.80 6.01 -6.33
N ILE A 94 6.52 6.27 -6.10
CA ILE A 94 5.88 6.11 -4.78
C ILE A 94 4.80 5.03 -4.86
N VAL A 95 4.87 4.05 -3.96
CA VAL A 95 3.90 2.96 -3.87
C VAL A 95 3.21 2.95 -2.53
N TYR A 96 1.88 2.85 -2.57
CA TYR A 96 1.06 2.44 -1.44
C TYR A 96 0.66 0.97 -1.64
N TRP A 97 1.25 0.08 -0.85
CA TRP A 97 0.94 -1.34 -0.88
C TRP A 97 -0.07 -1.66 0.22
N GLN A 98 -1.29 -2.02 -0.17
CA GLN A 98 -2.42 -2.24 0.72
C GLN A 98 -3.27 -3.42 0.26
N HIS A 99 -3.54 -4.35 1.16
CA HIS A 99 -4.49 -5.43 0.88
C HIS A 99 -5.93 -4.96 1.15
N ALA A 100 -6.89 -5.37 0.31
CA ALA A 100 -8.29 -4.99 0.54
C ALA A 100 -8.87 -5.68 1.78
N SER A 101 -8.25 -6.76 2.25
CA SER A 101 -8.57 -7.41 3.53
C SER A 101 -7.82 -6.84 4.73
N ASP A 102 -6.95 -5.83 4.59
CA ASP A 102 -6.16 -5.29 5.71
C ASP A 102 -7.01 -4.46 6.68
N PRO A 103 -7.36 -4.97 7.88
CA PRO A 103 -8.17 -4.22 8.81
C PRO A 103 -7.43 -2.99 9.37
N ILE A 104 -6.10 -2.94 9.34
CA ILE A 104 -5.34 -1.76 9.80
C ILE A 104 -5.58 -0.57 8.86
N THR A 105 -5.64 -0.83 7.56
CA THR A 105 -5.96 0.19 6.54
C THR A 105 -7.42 0.63 6.68
N TRP A 106 -8.36 -0.32 6.81
CA TRP A 106 -9.79 -0.03 6.65
C TRP A 106 -10.55 0.32 7.93
N TRP A 107 -9.99 0.05 9.11
CA TRP A 107 -10.67 0.34 10.38
C TRP A 107 -10.86 1.84 10.61
N SER A 108 -12.09 2.26 10.92
CA SER A 108 -12.41 3.64 11.30
C SER A 108 -13.66 3.68 12.17
N PHE A 109 -13.78 4.68 13.05
CA PHE A 109 -15.02 4.96 13.77
C PHE A 109 -16.20 5.27 12.84
N ASP A 110 -15.94 5.74 11.62
CA ASP A 110 -16.98 5.99 10.63
C ASP A 110 -17.75 4.73 10.26
N LEU A 111 -17.13 3.54 10.37
CA LEU A 111 -17.79 2.25 10.12
C LEU A 111 -19.02 2.02 11.01
N LEU A 112 -19.10 2.68 12.17
CA LEU A 112 -20.25 2.57 13.07
C LEU A 112 -21.54 3.01 12.38
N LEU A 113 -21.47 4.10 11.59
CA LEU A 113 -22.64 4.81 11.10
C LEU A 113 -22.65 4.99 9.57
N ASN A 114 -21.50 4.86 8.92
CA ASN A 114 -21.32 5.10 7.51
C ASN A 114 -20.78 3.87 6.81
N LYS A 115 -21.35 3.59 5.64
CA LYS A 115 -20.80 2.64 4.69
C LYS A 115 -19.62 3.31 3.95
N PRO A 116 -18.38 2.79 4.04
CA PRO A 116 -17.22 3.33 3.32
C PRO A 116 -17.26 2.93 1.84
N ASP A 117 -16.42 3.55 1.01
CA ASP A 117 -16.42 3.32 -0.43
C ASP A 117 -15.92 1.90 -0.78
N TRP A 118 -14.92 1.38 -0.07
CA TRP A 118 -14.40 0.02 -0.23
C TRP A 118 -15.44 -1.08 0.05
N LEU A 119 -16.57 -0.77 0.68
CA LEU A 119 -17.73 -1.68 0.82
C LEU A 119 -18.89 -1.35 -0.14
N LYS A 120 -18.89 -0.18 -0.79
CA LYS A 120 -19.87 0.20 -1.84
C LYS A 120 -19.42 -0.26 -3.22
N GLU A 121 -18.12 -0.25 -3.44
CA GLU A 121 -17.42 -0.59 -4.67
C GLU A 121 -17.18 -2.11 -4.76
N PRO A 122 -16.71 -2.64 -5.91
CA PRO A 122 -16.31 -4.03 -6.00
C PRO A 122 -15.27 -4.39 -4.94
N LEU A 123 -15.52 -5.48 -4.22
CA LEU A 123 -14.62 -5.98 -3.18
C LEU A 123 -13.30 -6.46 -3.80
N GLY A 124 -12.21 -6.36 -3.03
CA GLY A 124 -10.91 -6.89 -3.44
C GLY A 124 -10.89 -8.41 -3.50
N ARG A 125 -9.88 -8.94 -4.21
CA ARG A 125 -9.66 -10.38 -4.43
C ARG A 125 -9.61 -11.20 -3.15
N ASP A 126 -9.06 -10.60 -2.10
CA ASP A 126 -8.75 -11.20 -0.81
C ASP A 126 -9.85 -10.95 0.25
N VAL A 127 -10.96 -10.32 -0.13
CA VAL A 127 -12.14 -10.09 0.73
C VAL A 127 -13.24 -11.10 0.39
N ASP A 128 -13.92 -11.63 1.40
CA ASP A 128 -15.06 -12.53 1.20
C ASP A 128 -16.15 -11.84 0.35
N PRO A 129 -16.60 -12.43 -0.78
CA PRO A 129 -17.65 -11.84 -1.62
C PRO A 129 -18.99 -11.59 -0.91
N GLY A 130 -19.24 -12.27 0.21
CA GLY A 130 -20.40 -12.07 1.09
C GLY A 130 -20.25 -10.91 2.07
N MET A 131 -19.08 -10.25 2.10
CA MET A 131 -18.83 -9.11 2.98
C MET A 131 -19.79 -7.97 2.64
N THR A 132 -20.56 -7.54 3.64
CA THR A 132 -21.51 -6.44 3.50
C THR A 132 -21.44 -5.54 4.72
N TRP A 133 -21.62 -4.24 4.48
CA TRP A 133 -21.69 -3.30 5.58
C TRP A 133 -23.01 -3.44 6.32
N VAL A 134 -22.93 -3.65 7.63
CA VAL A 134 -24.03 -3.68 8.58
C VAL A 134 -23.72 -2.66 9.68
N PRO A 135 -24.56 -1.63 9.89
CA PRO A 135 -24.30 -0.57 10.87
C PRO A 135 -24.00 -1.15 12.26
N LEU A 136 -23.04 -0.56 12.96
CA LEU A 136 -22.48 -1.01 14.24
C LEU A 136 -21.77 -2.37 14.22
N VAL A 137 -22.26 -3.34 13.43
CA VAL A 137 -21.70 -4.70 13.34
C VAL A 137 -20.35 -4.71 12.62
N THR A 138 -20.26 -4.05 11.46
CA THR A 138 -19.03 -4.04 10.67
C THR A 138 -17.86 -3.41 11.42
N PHE A 139 -18.09 -2.36 12.22
CA PHE A 139 -17.06 -1.79 13.09
C PHE A 139 -16.47 -2.85 14.05
N TRP A 140 -17.32 -3.62 14.72
CA TRP A 140 -16.86 -4.68 15.63
C TRP A 140 -16.20 -5.83 14.89
N GLN A 141 -16.71 -6.20 13.72
CA GLN A 141 -16.10 -7.22 12.87
C GLN A 141 -14.67 -6.82 12.50
N VAL A 142 -14.47 -5.64 11.90
CA VAL A 142 -13.14 -5.15 11.51
C VAL A 142 -12.23 -4.98 12.74
N THR A 143 -12.77 -4.57 13.89
CA THR A 143 -12.00 -4.50 15.16
C THR A 143 -11.47 -5.87 15.60
N LEU A 144 -12.27 -6.93 15.44
CA LEU A 144 -11.82 -8.30 15.74
C LEU A 144 -10.79 -8.77 14.72
N ASP A 145 -10.96 -8.42 13.44
CA ASP A 145 -10.00 -8.73 12.38
C ASP A 145 -8.62 -8.09 12.66
N MET A 146 -8.57 -6.89 13.26
CA MET A 146 -7.29 -6.26 13.67
C MET A 146 -6.46 -7.16 14.59
N VAL A 147 -7.08 -7.95 15.46
CA VAL A 147 -6.39 -8.83 16.43
C VAL A 147 -5.58 -9.93 15.73
N PHE A 148 -6.07 -10.39 14.57
CA PHE A 148 -5.45 -11.45 13.77
C PHE A 148 -4.85 -10.92 12.47
N SER A 149 -4.73 -9.59 12.34
CA SER A 149 -4.37 -8.93 11.09
C SER A 149 -3.05 -9.41 10.49
N ALA A 150 -2.06 -9.75 11.31
CA ALA A 150 -0.78 -10.29 10.86
C ALA A 150 -0.70 -11.84 10.90
N ASP A 151 -1.67 -12.53 11.50
CA ASP A 151 -1.71 -14.00 11.62
C ASP A 151 -2.60 -14.62 10.52
N VAL A 152 -2.32 -14.22 9.29
CA VAL A 152 -2.98 -14.67 8.05
C VAL A 152 -1.92 -15.04 7.02
N PRO A 153 -2.23 -15.83 5.98
CA PRO A 153 -1.28 -16.09 4.90
C PRO A 153 -0.76 -14.80 4.26
N SER A 154 0.48 -14.85 3.74
CA SER A 154 1.05 -13.76 2.93
C SER A 154 0.10 -13.30 1.83
N GLY A 155 0.06 -11.99 1.57
CA GLY A 155 -0.83 -11.38 0.57
C GLY A 155 -2.27 -11.15 1.07
N HIS A 156 -2.51 -11.28 2.39
CA HIS A 156 -3.79 -11.02 3.02
C HIS A 156 -3.58 -10.22 4.30
N GLY A 157 -4.63 -9.53 4.75
CA GLY A 157 -4.62 -8.75 5.97
C GLY A 157 -3.43 -7.80 6.03
N HIS A 158 -2.83 -7.71 7.20
CA HIS A 158 -1.61 -6.95 7.45
C HIS A 158 -0.34 -7.81 7.28
N ASN A 159 -0.38 -8.88 6.48
CA ASN A 159 0.78 -9.74 6.19
C ASN A 159 1.29 -9.50 4.76
N TYR A 160 2.20 -8.53 4.65
CA TYR A 160 2.87 -8.11 3.43
C TYR A 160 4.19 -8.87 3.28
N GLY A 161 4.14 -10.03 2.65
CA GLY A 161 5.27 -10.94 2.61
C GLY A 161 6.25 -10.67 1.47
N GLU A 162 6.50 -11.71 0.69
CA GLU A 162 7.61 -11.80 -0.24
C GLU A 162 7.50 -10.90 -1.47
N ASP A 163 6.31 -10.42 -1.79
CA ASP A 163 6.06 -9.46 -2.88
C ASP A 163 6.70 -8.09 -2.62
N ALA A 164 7.22 -7.84 -1.41
CA ALA A 164 8.11 -6.72 -1.14
C ALA A 164 9.29 -6.66 -2.14
N ALA A 165 9.79 -7.82 -2.59
CA ALA A 165 10.84 -7.89 -3.60
C ALA A 165 10.41 -7.23 -4.92
N ASP A 166 9.19 -7.50 -5.37
CA ASP A 166 8.61 -6.94 -6.58
C ASP A 166 8.35 -5.44 -6.45
N MET A 167 7.79 -5.02 -5.31
CA MET A 167 7.54 -3.60 -5.03
C MET A 167 8.84 -2.79 -5.12
N TRP A 168 9.91 -3.25 -4.46
CA TRP A 168 11.21 -2.58 -4.52
C TRP A 168 11.86 -2.64 -5.90
N ALA A 169 11.77 -3.76 -6.61
CA ALA A 169 12.28 -3.85 -7.97
C ALA A 169 11.60 -2.85 -8.90
N LYS A 170 10.29 -2.64 -8.73
CA LYS A 170 9.51 -1.66 -9.51
C LYS A 170 9.79 -0.22 -9.12
N ILE A 171 9.99 0.07 -7.83
CA ILE A 171 10.34 1.41 -7.35
C ILE A 171 11.75 1.81 -7.80
N LEU A 172 12.75 0.95 -7.53
CA LEU A 172 14.15 1.27 -7.80
C LEU A 172 14.54 1.13 -9.27
N HIS A 173 13.79 0.32 -10.02
CA HIS A 173 13.98 0.06 -11.45
C HIS A 173 15.46 -0.02 -11.91
N PRO A 174 16.28 -0.92 -11.32
CA PRO A 174 17.71 -0.92 -11.60
C PRO A 174 17.98 -1.40 -13.05
N GLU A 175 18.86 -0.72 -13.78
CA GLU A 175 19.10 -0.98 -15.22
C GLU A 175 19.41 -2.44 -15.57
N ALA A 176 20.06 -3.17 -14.67
CA ALA A 176 20.48 -4.56 -14.88
C ALA A 176 19.67 -5.59 -14.07
N TRP A 177 18.56 -5.18 -13.44
CA TRP A 177 17.73 -6.06 -12.63
C TRP A 177 16.75 -6.84 -13.50
N THR A 178 16.72 -8.17 -13.31
CA THR A 178 15.86 -9.06 -14.08
C THR A 178 14.77 -9.66 -13.20
N SER A 179 13.72 -10.22 -13.83
CA SER A 179 12.69 -10.97 -13.09
C SER A 179 13.28 -12.15 -12.30
N ALA A 180 14.36 -12.76 -12.78
CA ALA A 180 15.05 -13.83 -12.08
C ALA A 180 15.73 -13.35 -10.79
N ASP A 181 16.16 -12.08 -10.72
CA ASP A 181 16.71 -11.48 -9.51
C ASP A 181 15.60 -11.26 -8.47
N THR A 182 14.42 -10.79 -8.91
CA THR A 182 13.23 -10.70 -8.07
C THR A 182 12.82 -12.07 -7.54
N ASP A 183 12.72 -13.09 -8.39
CA ASP A 183 12.37 -14.47 -7.98
C ASP A 183 13.34 -15.02 -6.93
N LYS A 184 14.63 -14.74 -7.12
CA LYS A 184 15.67 -15.14 -6.17
C LYS A 184 15.50 -14.42 -4.83
N LEU A 185 15.23 -13.11 -4.84
CA LEU A 185 15.01 -12.34 -3.61
C LEU A 185 13.75 -12.83 -2.88
N ARG A 186 12.66 -13.06 -3.62
CA ARG A 186 11.41 -13.63 -3.10
C ARG A 186 11.64 -14.97 -2.40
N ALA A 187 12.41 -15.87 -3.02
CA ALA A 187 12.78 -17.15 -2.41
C ALA A 187 13.61 -16.98 -1.12
N LEU A 188 14.49 -15.98 -1.05
CA LEU A 188 15.27 -15.70 0.17
C LEU A 188 14.38 -15.16 1.31
N LEU A 189 13.38 -14.34 0.99
CA LEU A 189 12.42 -13.82 1.97
C LEU A 189 11.56 -14.94 2.55
N THR A 190 11.10 -15.88 1.71
CA THR A 190 10.29 -17.02 2.17
C THR A 190 11.10 -18.08 2.93
N THR A 191 12.40 -18.25 2.64
CA THR A 191 13.23 -19.29 3.28
C THR A 191 13.81 -18.86 4.64
N ASN A 192 13.97 -17.56 4.89
CA ASN A 192 14.64 -17.04 6.11
C ASN A 192 13.68 -16.51 7.19
N LEU A 193 12.37 -16.48 6.93
CA LEU A 193 11.36 -16.04 7.89
C LEU A 193 10.71 -17.26 8.56
N GLU A 194 11.47 -17.99 9.38
CA GLU A 194 10.85 -18.78 10.45
C GLU A 194 10.24 -17.78 11.44
N PRO A 195 8.92 -17.82 11.71
CA PRO A 195 8.33 -16.88 12.64
C PRO A 195 8.96 -17.07 14.01
N THR A 196 9.64 -16.05 14.53
CA THR A 196 9.99 -15.98 15.94
C THR A 196 8.68 -15.99 16.73
N LYS A 197 8.36 -17.14 17.30
CA LYS A 197 7.29 -17.32 18.30
C LYS A 197 7.56 -16.51 19.56
#